data_AF-A0A7R9V888-F1
#
_entry.id   AF-A0A7R9V888-F1
#
_cell.length_a   1.000
_cell.length_b   1.000
_cell.length_c   1.000
_cell.angle_alpha   90.00
_cell.angle_beta   90.00
_cell.angle_gamma   90.00
#
_symmetry.space_group_name_H-M   'P 1'
#
loop_
_entity.id
_entity.type
_entity.pdbx_description
1 polymer ?
#
loop_
_entity_poly.entity_id
_entity_poly.type
_entity_poly.pdbx_seq_one_letter_code
_entity_poly.pdbx_strand_id
1 'polypeptide(L)'
;MMLRSVGGSDVGEEKDGSFLAAQVANLSLAPAAGGAQPSLAAHVNTESLESAAEKFRSTYSEPPVAAVDKVHFVMNNLSVANLEAKIGDIRAKVLPDYAAWFANYLVVRRAAQEANYHVLYLSMVDKLGDRDLRRLLVRTTLYYVKILLYSERTVKESNDRALLKNLGVWLGLQTFARERPVLSRDLELKQVVIEAYQRGRLIAVLPFLQKLLECCRESRVFRPTNPMIGGVLSLLAELHSLKGLKINNAFCIELVFKAFAISAEDVKPTDQLRSLARSRHCNPDWGVDMLADDSASSAPLP
;
A
#
# COMPACT_ATOMS: atom_id res chain seq x y z
N MET A 1 -5.11 19.93 -60.95
CA MET A 1 -4.09 20.45 -60.02
C MET A 1 -4.74 20.53 -58.64
N MET A 2 -4.50 19.56 -57.77
CA MET A 2 -4.52 19.69 -56.29
C MET A 2 -4.24 18.30 -55.68
N LEU A 3 -3.11 18.24 -54.98
CA LEU A 3 -2.55 17.09 -54.30
C LEU A 3 -3.29 16.88 -52.97
N ARG A 4 -3.64 15.62 -52.65
CA ARG A 4 -4.01 15.21 -51.29
C ARG A 4 -2.74 14.93 -50.49
N SER A 5 -2.49 15.73 -49.46
CA SER A 5 -1.47 15.48 -48.43
C SER A 5 -2.07 14.69 -47.29
N VAL A 6 -1.43 13.58 -46.94
CA VAL A 6 -1.67 12.76 -45.75
C VAL A 6 -0.65 13.17 -44.69
N GLY A 7 -1.08 13.39 -43.45
CA GLY A 7 -0.17 13.52 -42.31
C GLY A 7 -0.73 14.36 -41.17
N GLY A 8 -0.90 13.75 -40.00
CA GLY A 8 -1.32 14.41 -38.77
C GLY A 8 -1.55 13.40 -37.66
N SER A 9 -0.47 12.88 -37.10
CA SER A 9 -0.43 11.91 -36.00
C SER A 9 -0.87 12.56 -34.70
N ASP A 10 -1.86 11.95 -34.05
CA ASP A 10 -2.35 12.28 -32.72
C ASP A 10 -1.35 11.78 -31.67
N VAL A 11 -0.79 12.70 -30.87
CA VAL A 11 0.02 12.38 -29.68
C VAL A 11 -0.72 12.98 -28.49
N GLY A 12 -1.62 12.19 -27.92
CA GLY A 12 -2.30 12.51 -26.66
C GLY A 12 -1.30 12.51 -25.50
N GLU A 13 -1.25 13.63 -24.79
CA GLU A 13 -0.36 13.87 -23.65
C GLU A 13 -0.69 12.97 -22.45
N GLU A 14 0.28 12.14 -22.05
CA GLU A 14 0.26 11.26 -20.88
C GLU A 14 0.65 12.00 -19.56
N LYS A 15 0.38 13.31 -19.46
CA LYS A 15 0.91 14.18 -18.38
C LYS A 15 0.01 14.30 -17.14
N ASP A 16 -1.28 14.01 -17.23
CA ASP A 16 -2.21 14.29 -16.12
C ASP A 16 -2.09 13.34 -14.93
N GLY A 17 -1.75 12.07 -15.14
CA GLY A 17 -1.71 11.06 -14.06
C GLY A 17 -0.62 11.31 -13.01
N SER A 18 0.51 11.89 -13.42
CA SER A 18 1.67 12.15 -12.56
C SER A 18 1.44 13.33 -11.60
N PHE A 19 0.73 14.36 -12.04
CA PHE A 19 0.48 15.57 -11.24
C PHE A 19 -0.59 15.30 -10.17
N LEU A 20 -1.61 14.51 -10.51
CA LEU A 20 -2.73 14.18 -9.62
C LEU A 20 -2.32 13.22 -8.49
N ALA A 21 -1.47 12.23 -8.77
CA ALA A 21 -0.92 11.34 -7.73
C ALA A 21 -0.12 12.12 -6.65
N ALA A 22 0.55 13.21 -7.04
CA ALA A 22 1.25 14.11 -6.12
C ALA A 22 0.28 14.87 -5.19
N GLN A 23 -0.90 15.22 -5.69
CA GLN A 23 -1.92 15.95 -4.93
C GLN A 23 -2.64 15.05 -3.91
N VAL A 24 -2.90 13.78 -4.25
CA VAL A 24 -3.43 12.77 -3.31
C VAL A 24 -2.43 12.51 -2.19
N ALA A 25 -1.15 12.32 -2.52
CA ALA A 25 -0.10 12.13 -1.52
C ALA A 25 0.03 13.34 -0.58
N ASN A 26 0.01 14.57 -1.10
CA ASN A 26 0.11 15.78 -0.27
C ASN A 26 -1.09 15.97 0.67
N LEU A 27 -2.31 15.63 0.24
CA LEU A 27 -3.51 15.74 1.08
C LEU A 27 -3.54 14.71 2.21
N SER A 28 -2.94 13.53 2.01
CA SER A 28 -2.82 12.50 3.05
C SER A 28 -1.64 12.71 4.01
N LEU A 29 -0.81 13.74 3.78
CA LEU A 29 0.47 13.99 4.47
C LEU A 29 0.55 15.34 5.20
N ALA A 30 -0.52 16.14 5.30
CA ALA A 30 -0.45 17.43 5.97
C ALA A 30 -0.05 17.26 7.46
N PRO A 31 1.10 17.79 7.90
CA PRO A 31 1.38 17.90 9.33
C PRO A 31 0.52 19.03 9.90
N ALA A 32 0.08 18.89 11.16
CA ALA A 32 -0.47 20.02 11.90
C ALA A 32 0.56 21.16 11.87
N ALA A 33 0.11 22.36 11.49
CA ALA A 33 0.95 23.53 11.28
C ALA A 33 1.94 23.74 12.44
N GLY A 34 3.23 23.76 12.13
CA GLY A 34 4.30 24.04 13.09
C GLY A 34 5.66 23.89 12.42
N GLY A 35 6.27 25.00 12.01
CA GLY A 35 7.61 25.03 11.47
C GLY A 35 8.63 24.63 12.53
N ALA A 36 9.26 23.47 12.35
CA ALA A 36 10.49 23.09 13.03
C ALA A 36 11.33 22.24 12.08
N GLN A 37 12.64 22.49 12.07
CA GLN A 37 13.65 21.81 11.26
C GLN A 37 13.57 20.27 11.39
N PRO A 38 14.06 19.50 10.39
CA PRO A 38 13.99 18.04 10.43
C PRO A 38 14.87 17.52 11.57
N SER A 39 14.25 17.16 12.69
CA SER A 39 14.92 16.42 13.74
C SER A 39 15.30 15.04 13.19
N LEU A 40 16.56 14.66 13.39
CA LEU A 40 17.13 13.33 13.25
C LEU A 40 16.04 12.24 13.23
N ALA A 41 15.79 11.65 12.05
CA ALA A 41 14.74 10.67 11.86
C ALA A 41 14.87 9.57 12.93
N ALA A 42 13.84 9.40 13.75
CA ALA A 42 13.76 8.30 14.69
C ALA A 42 14.08 7.01 13.94
N HIS A 43 15.07 6.25 14.42
CA HIS A 43 15.46 4.98 13.79
C HIS A 43 14.22 4.08 13.72
N VAL A 44 13.67 3.93 12.51
CA VAL A 44 12.57 3.02 12.23
C VAL A 44 13.13 1.61 12.34
N ASN A 45 12.58 0.79 13.24
CA ASN A 45 13.06 -0.57 13.40
C ASN A 45 12.64 -1.40 12.17
N THR A 46 13.59 -1.90 11.38
CA THR A 46 13.29 -2.66 10.15
C THR A 46 13.52 -4.16 10.25
N GLU A 47 13.71 -4.69 11.47
CA GLU A 47 14.09 -6.09 11.70
C GLU A 47 13.22 -7.11 10.94
N SER A 48 11.89 -6.93 10.98
CA SER A 48 10.94 -7.81 10.27
C SER A 48 11.17 -7.82 8.75
N LEU A 49 11.51 -6.67 8.17
CA LEU A 49 11.77 -6.53 6.73
C LEU A 49 13.17 -7.01 6.36
N GLU A 50 14.17 -6.76 7.21
CA GLU A 50 15.55 -7.18 6.97
C GLU A 50 15.71 -8.70 7.07
N SER A 51 15.08 -9.34 8.05
CA SER A 51 15.05 -10.80 8.16
C SER A 51 14.40 -11.45 6.92
N ALA A 52 13.33 -10.83 6.41
CA ALA A 52 12.70 -11.24 5.17
C ALA A 52 13.57 -10.98 3.93
N ALA A 53 14.29 -9.84 3.91
CA ALA A 53 15.20 -9.49 2.84
C ALA A 53 16.36 -10.46 2.72
N GLU A 54 16.90 -10.97 3.82
CA GLU A 54 17.98 -11.96 3.78
C GLU A 54 17.53 -13.26 3.08
N LYS A 55 16.29 -13.70 3.30
CA LYS A 55 15.71 -14.85 2.59
C LYS A 55 15.50 -14.56 1.10
N PHE A 56 15.17 -13.31 0.77
CA PHE A 56 14.95 -12.86 -0.59
C PHE A 56 16.26 -12.59 -1.35
N ARG A 57 17.38 -12.41 -0.64
CA ARG A 57 18.70 -12.10 -1.18
C ARG A 57 19.23 -13.13 -2.17
N SER A 58 18.89 -14.41 -1.97
CA SER A 58 19.28 -15.51 -2.86
C SER A 58 18.63 -15.45 -4.25
N THR A 59 17.65 -14.56 -4.45
CA THR A 59 16.87 -14.48 -5.70
C THR A 59 17.42 -13.49 -6.73
N TYR A 60 18.46 -12.71 -6.39
CA TYR A 60 19.03 -11.71 -7.29
C TYR A 60 20.56 -11.61 -7.15
N SER A 61 21.19 -11.04 -8.17
CA SER A 61 22.62 -10.68 -8.12
C SER A 61 22.83 -9.33 -7.45
N GLU A 62 23.90 -9.20 -6.66
CA GLU A 62 24.26 -7.94 -6.01
C GLU A 62 25.24 -7.14 -6.85
N PRO A 63 25.04 -5.81 -6.96
CA PRO A 63 26.02 -4.95 -7.60
C PRO A 63 27.30 -4.82 -6.77
N PRO A 64 28.42 -4.45 -7.41
CA PRO A 64 29.66 -4.13 -6.70
C PRO A 64 29.44 -3.01 -5.68
N VAL A 65 30.20 -3.04 -4.57
CA VAL A 65 30.09 -2.06 -3.46
C VAL A 65 30.10 -0.60 -3.96
N ALA A 66 30.97 -0.28 -4.91
CA ALA A 66 31.02 1.07 -5.49
C ALA A 66 29.71 1.51 -6.18
N ALA A 67 28.98 0.58 -6.81
CA ALA A 67 27.68 0.86 -7.41
C ALA A 67 26.60 0.99 -6.33
N VAL A 68 26.64 0.17 -5.28
CA VAL A 68 25.76 0.28 -4.09
C VAL A 68 25.90 1.66 -3.44
N ASP A 69 27.13 2.09 -3.13
CA ASP A 69 27.41 3.39 -2.50
C ASP A 69 26.93 4.56 -3.37
N LYS A 70 27.13 4.47 -4.68
CA LYS A 70 26.66 5.48 -5.62
C LYS A 70 25.13 5.56 -5.65
N VAL A 71 24.43 4.43 -5.61
CA VAL A 71 22.97 4.39 -5.51
C VAL A 71 22.50 5.02 -4.19
N HIS A 72 23.12 4.65 -3.06
CA HIS A 72 22.80 5.27 -1.76
C HIS A 72 22.99 6.80 -1.79
N PHE A 73 24.09 7.27 -2.36
CA PHE A 73 24.38 8.69 -2.50
C PHE A 73 23.34 9.41 -3.36
N VAL A 74 22.96 8.83 -4.51
CA VAL A 74 21.94 9.40 -5.39
C VAL A 74 20.60 9.48 -4.68
N MET A 75 20.17 8.41 -4.03
CA MET A 75 18.85 8.32 -3.40
C MET A 75 18.73 9.23 -2.18
N ASN A 76 19.79 9.39 -1.38
CA ASN A 76 19.82 10.32 -0.24
C ASN A 76 19.71 11.79 -0.67
N ASN A 77 20.18 12.13 -1.87
CA ASN A 77 20.22 13.49 -2.38
C ASN A 77 19.23 13.73 -3.52
N LEU A 78 18.24 12.84 -3.68
CA LEU A 78 17.28 12.93 -4.77
C LEU A 78 16.26 14.03 -4.45
N SER A 79 16.01 14.91 -5.42
CA SER A 79 14.95 15.91 -5.37
C SER A 79 14.31 16.06 -6.74
N VAL A 80 13.13 16.68 -6.79
CA VAL A 80 12.42 16.94 -8.06
C VAL A 80 13.31 17.72 -9.04
N ALA A 81 14.09 18.69 -8.53
CA ALA A 81 14.94 19.55 -9.34
C ALA A 81 16.15 18.83 -9.95
N ASN A 82 16.70 17.83 -9.27
CA ASN A 82 17.91 17.12 -9.72
C ASN A 82 17.65 15.72 -10.28
N LEU A 83 16.36 15.33 -10.35
CA LEU A 83 15.91 14.01 -10.76
C LEU A 83 16.47 13.63 -12.15
N GLU A 84 16.26 14.46 -13.16
CA GLU A 84 16.72 14.18 -14.54
C GLU A 84 18.22 13.94 -14.63
N ALA A 85 19.01 14.78 -13.96
CA ALA A 85 20.46 14.69 -13.96
C ALA A 85 20.97 13.40 -13.30
N LYS A 86 20.28 12.91 -12.26
CA LYS A 86 20.71 11.74 -11.46
C LYS A 86 20.19 10.40 -11.97
N ILE A 87 19.12 10.38 -12.78
CA ILE A 87 18.53 9.16 -13.35
C ILE A 87 19.52 8.42 -14.26
N GLY A 88 20.35 9.15 -15.01
CA GLY A 88 21.36 8.57 -15.89
C GLY A 88 22.35 7.66 -15.15
N ASP A 89 22.79 8.09 -13.96
CA ASP A 89 23.70 7.31 -13.10
C ASP A 89 23.07 5.97 -12.69
N ILE A 90 21.78 5.99 -12.32
CA ILE A 90 21.05 4.76 -11.94
C ILE A 90 20.85 3.87 -13.17
N ARG A 91 20.42 4.42 -14.30
CA ARG A 91 20.18 3.65 -15.53
C ARG A 91 21.44 2.91 -15.97
N ALA A 92 22.58 3.58 -16.00
CA ALA A 92 23.82 2.98 -16.50
C ALA A 92 24.42 1.94 -15.53
N LYS A 93 24.24 2.11 -14.22
CA LYS A 93 24.90 1.26 -13.20
C LYS A 93 24.04 0.11 -12.69
N VAL A 94 22.72 0.19 -12.83
CA VAL A 94 21.79 -0.72 -12.16
C VAL A 94 20.95 -1.54 -13.15
N LEU A 95 20.48 -0.93 -14.24
CA LEU A 95 19.37 -1.47 -15.01
C LEU A 95 19.64 -2.58 -16.03
N PRO A 96 20.87 -2.97 -16.41
CA PRO A 96 21.03 -4.23 -17.14
C PRO A 96 20.95 -5.45 -16.21
N ASP A 97 21.70 -5.43 -15.10
CA ASP A 97 22.01 -6.67 -14.35
C ASP A 97 21.42 -6.71 -12.92
N TYR A 98 21.03 -5.57 -12.36
CA TYR A 98 20.74 -5.42 -10.92
C TYR A 98 19.34 -4.85 -10.63
N ALA A 99 18.41 -4.96 -11.58
CA ALA A 99 17.05 -4.43 -11.42
C ALA A 99 16.30 -5.05 -10.22
N ALA A 100 16.47 -6.36 -9.98
CA ALA A 100 15.83 -7.05 -8.86
C ALA A 100 16.40 -6.61 -7.50
N TRP A 101 17.72 -6.44 -7.40
CA TRP A 101 18.38 -5.85 -6.22
C TRP A 101 17.86 -4.43 -5.97
N PHE A 102 17.77 -3.60 -7.00
CA PHE A 102 17.30 -2.23 -6.86
C PHE A 102 15.84 -2.14 -6.45
N ALA A 103 14.99 -3.03 -6.97
CA ALA A 103 13.61 -3.15 -6.53
C ALA A 103 13.52 -3.51 -5.04
N ASN A 104 14.36 -4.46 -4.58
CA ASN A 104 14.45 -4.82 -3.16
C ASN A 104 14.86 -3.64 -2.29
N TYR A 105 15.98 -3.01 -2.66
CA TYR A 105 16.51 -1.83 -1.99
C TYR A 105 15.47 -0.71 -1.90
N LEU A 106 14.82 -0.37 -3.02
CA LEU A 106 13.84 0.72 -3.06
C LEU A 106 12.62 0.41 -2.17
N VAL A 107 12.15 -0.83 -2.12
CA VAL A 107 11.01 -1.21 -1.29
C VAL A 107 11.36 -1.20 0.21
N VAL A 108 12.46 -1.85 0.60
CA VAL A 108 12.81 -2.09 2.01
C VAL A 108 13.49 -0.89 2.66
N ARG A 109 14.48 -0.30 1.97
CA ARG A 109 15.32 0.76 2.53
C ARG A 109 14.73 2.16 2.33
N ARG A 110 13.80 2.33 1.38
CA ARG A 110 13.21 3.63 1.06
C ARG A 110 11.70 3.64 1.28
N ALA A 111 10.93 2.97 0.42
CA ALA A 111 9.47 3.07 0.43
C ALA A 111 8.83 2.67 1.76
N ALA A 112 9.34 1.62 2.43
CA ALA A 112 8.79 1.20 3.72
C ALA A 112 8.98 2.26 4.84
N GLN A 113 10.03 3.09 4.76
CA GLN A 113 10.43 4.02 5.82
C GLN A 113 10.06 5.48 5.51
N GLU A 114 10.10 5.86 4.23
CA GLU A 114 10.10 7.24 3.77
C GLU A 114 8.84 7.54 2.93
N ALA A 115 7.66 7.50 3.56
CA ALA A 115 6.37 7.73 2.89
C ALA A 115 6.30 9.04 2.08
N ASN A 116 6.92 10.10 2.61
CA ASN A 116 6.91 11.43 2.00
C ASN A 116 7.58 11.48 0.62
N TYR A 117 8.46 10.52 0.30
CA TYR A 117 9.19 10.50 -0.97
C TYR A 117 8.61 9.51 -1.99
N HIS A 118 7.48 8.85 -1.70
CA HIS A 118 6.90 7.86 -2.62
C HIS A 118 6.65 8.39 -4.02
N VAL A 119 6.04 9.57 -4.15
CA VAL A 119 5.76 10.18 -5.46
C VAL A 119 7.05 10.49 -6.21
N LEU A 120 8.08 10.98 -5.52
CA LEU A 120 9.39 11.24 -6.10
C LEU A 120 10.05 9.95 -6.62
N TYR A 121 10.01 8.88 -5.82
CA TYR A 121 10.57 7.58 -6.20
C TYR A 121 9.83 6.95 -7.37
N LEU A 122 8.50 7.07 -7.43
CA LEU A 122 7.74 6.58 -8.58
C LEU A 122 8.00 7.43 -9.84
N SER A 123 8.12 8.75 -9.70
CA SER A 123 8.50 9.62 -10.83
C SER A 123 9.88 9.24 -11.39
N MET A 124 10.83 8.91 -10.52
CA MET A 124 12.13 8.37 -10.93
C MET A 124 11.99 7.06 -11.71
N VAL A 125 11.22 6.11 -11.20
CA VAL A 125 10.98 4.80 -11.85
C VAL A 125 10.28 4.97 -13.21
N ASP A 126 9.37 5.94 -13.33
CA ASP A 126 8.70 6.25 -14.59
C ASP A 126 9.69 6.76 -15.64
N LYS A 127 10.53 7.73 -15.27
CA LYS A 127 11.57 8.30 -16.15
C LYS A 127 12.66 7.29 -16.51
N LEU A 128 12.95 6.33 -15.63
CA LEU A 128 13.83 5.20 -15.97
C LEU A 128 13.26 4.37 -17.11
N GLY A 129 11.94 4.34 -17.30
CA GLY A 129 11.29 3.75 -18.47
C GLY A 129 11.24 2.22 -18.47
N ASP A 130 11.88 1.56 -17.51
CA ASP A 130 12.05 0.12 -17.50
C ASP A 130 10.78 -0.64 -17.05
N ARG A 131 10.26 -1.52 -17.93
CA ARG A 131 9.01 -2.25 -17.66
C ARG A 131 9.21 -3.39 -16.66
N ASP A 132 10.39 -4.01 -16.65
CA ASP A 132 10.66 -5.16 -15.80
C ASP A 132 10.96 -4.72 -14.37
N LEU A 133 11.65 -3.60 -14.17
CA LEU A 133 11.79 -2.93 -12.87
C LEU A 133 10.41 -2.60 -12.28
N ARG A 134 9.49 -2.02 -13.07
CA ARG A 134 8.11 -1.74 -12.59
C ARG A 134 7.41 -3.02 -12.13
N ARG A 135 7.54 -4.11 -12.89
CA ARG A 135 6.97 -5.42 -12.52
C ARG A 135 7.61 -5.98 -11.25
N LEU A 136 8.93 -5.90 -11.15
CA LEU A 136 9.71 -6.33 -9.99
C LEU A 136 9.32 -5.53 -8.75
N LEU A 137 9.16 -4.20 -8.85
CA LEU A 137 8.75 -3.36 -7.73
C LEU A 137 7.40 -3.74 -7.16
N VAL A 138 6.38 -3.98 -8.01
CA VAL A 138 5.07 -4.44 -7.55
C VAL A 138 5.18 -5.80 -6.87
N ARG A 139 5.89 -6.77 -7.49
CA ARG A 139 6.08 -8.11 -6.94
C ARG A 139 6.81 -8.09 -5.58
N THR A 140 7.88 -7.32 -5.49
CA THR A 140 8.66 -7.14 -4.26
C THR A 140 7.84 -6.45 -3.19
N THR A 141 7.04 -5.43 -3.54
CA THR A 141 6.12 -4.77 -2.59
C THR A 141 5.12 -5.76 -2.03
N LEU A 142 4.47 -6.55 -2.89
CA LEU A 142 3.50 -7.58 -2.47
C LEU A 142 4.12 -8.63 -1.55
N TYR A 143 5.36 -9.04 -1.82
CA TYR A 143 6.09 -9.98 -0.97
C TYR A 143 6.24 -9.46 0.47
N TYR A 144 6.71 -8.22 0.64
CA TYR A 144 6.88 -7.64 1.98
C TYR A 144 5.56 -7.28 2.65
N VAL A 145 4.56 -6.82 1.89
CA VAL A 145 3.21 -6.61 2.41
C VAL A 145 2.65 -7.89 3.01
N LYS A 146 2.78 -9.05 2.33
CA LYS A 146 2.35 -10.34 2.88
C LYS A 146 3.07 -10.69 4.17
N ILE A 147 4.40 -10.52 4.21
CA ILE A 147 5.17 -10.83 5.41
C ILE A 147 4.70 -10.02 6.60
N LEU A 148 4.46 -8.72 6.41
CA LEU A 148 3.95 -7.85 7.46
C LEU A 148 2.50 -8.20 7.84
N LEU A 149 1.59 -8.41 6.88
CA LEU A 149 0.20 -8.81 7.15
C LEU A 149 0.11 -10.08 8.01
N TYR A 150 1.02 -11.02 7.78
CA TYR A 150 1.03 -12.30 8.47
C TYR A 150 1.93 -12.35 9.71
N SER A 151 2.67 -11.28 10.02
CA SER A 151 3.52 -11.18 11.21
C SER A 151 2.71 -11.00 12.49
N GLU A 152 3.15 -11.63 13.58
CA GLU A 152 2.61 -11.34 14.93
C GLU A 152 3.06 -9.97 15.45
N ARG A 153 4.19 -9.46 14.94
CA ARG A 153 4.74 -8.17 15.38
C ARG A 153 3.87 -7.01 14.98
N THR A 154 3.15 -7.07 13.85
CA THR A 154 2.22 -5.99 13.46
C THR A 154 1.04 -5.83 14.42
N VAL A 155 0.66 -6.87 15.15
CA VAL A 155 -0.39 -6.76 16.18
C VAL A 155 0.13 -5.99 17.40
N LYS A 156 1.38 -6.21 17.78
CA LYS A 156 1.99 -5.68 19.02
C LYS A 156 2.69 -4.33 18.79
N GLU A 157 3.56 -4.27 17.78
CA GLU A 157 4.47 -3.16 17.50
C GLU A 157 3.84 -2.11 16.59
N SER A 158 3.79 -0.86 17.06
CA SER A 158 3.31 0.29 16.26
C SER A 158 4.20 0.59 15.06
N ASN A 159 5.49 0.33 15.19
CA ASN A 159 6.46 0.52 14.12
C ASN A 159 6.18 -0.40 12.91
N ASP A 160 5.95 -1.70 13.14
CA ASP A 160 5.66 -2.63 12.03
C ASP A 160 4.31 -2.29 11.35
N ARG A 161 3.35 -1.76 12.11
CA ARG A 161 2.11 -1.20 11.53
C ARG A 161 2.40 0.01 10.64
N ALA A 162 3.33 0.88 11.02
CA ALA A 162 3.71 2.03 10.21
C ALA A 162 4.39 1.61 8.90
N LEU A 163 5.30 0.62 8.96
CA LEU A 163 5.93 0.04 7.77
C LEU A 163 4.88 -0.55 6.81
N LEU A 164 3.93 -1.34 7.34
CA LEU A 164 2.86 -1.94 6.55
C LEU A 164 1.97 -0.87 5.90
N LYS A 165 1.61 0.17 6.66
CA LYS A 165 0.83 1.31 6.16
C LYS A 165 1.55 2.03 5.01
N ASN A 166 2.86 2.28 5.16
CA ASN A 166 3.68 2.91 4.12
C ASN A 166 3.70 2.04 2.85
N LEU A 167 3.89 0.73 3.00
CA LEU A 167 3.84 -0.19 1.86
C LEU A 167 2.44 -0.28 1.23
N GLY A 168 1.36 -0.05 1.98
CA GLY A 168 0.00 0.10 1.46
C GLY A 168 -0.14 1.27 0.50
N VAL A 169 0.34 2.47 0.90
CA VAL A 169 0.39 3.65 0.01
C VAL A 169 1.26 3.36 -1.22
N TRP A 170 2.46 2.82 -1.01
CA TRP A 170 3.40 2.51 -2.08
C TRP A 170 2.79 1.54 -3.12
N LEU A 171 2.09 0.50 -2.67
CA LEU A 171 1.39 -0.44 -3.54
C LEU A 171 0.24 0.24 -4.29
N GLY A 172 -0.58 1.04 -3.60
CA GLY A 172 -1.71 1.74 -4.20
C GLY A 172 -1.32 2.73 -5.29
N LEU A 173 -0.23 3.48 -5.08
CA LEU A 173 0.31 4.41 -6.09
C LEU A 173 0.90 3.71 -7.33
N GLN A 174 1.38 2.48 -7.18
CA GLN A 174 1.86 1.66 -8.30
C GLN A 174 0.73 0.93 -9.04
N THR A 175 -0.42 0.75 -8.40
CA THR A 175 -1.52 -0.08 -8.90
C THR A 175 -2.77 0.75 -9.16
N PHE A 176 -3.62 0.94 -8.16
CA PHE A 176 -4.93 1.60 -8.31
C PHE A 176 -4.84 3.01 -8.88
N ALA A 177 -3.86 3.81 -8.43
CA ALA A 177 -3.65 5.18 -8.95
C ALA A 177 -3.25 5.20 -10.44
N ARG A 178 -2.90 4.04 -11.01
CA ARG A 178 -2.48 3.85 -12.40
C ARG A 178 -3.45 2.94 -13.16
N GLU A 179 -4.67 2.80 -12.67
CA GLU A 179 -5.71 1.96 -13.28
C GLU A 179 -5.29 0.49 -13.44
N ARG A 180 -4.43 -0.01 -12.53
CA ARG A 180 -4.01 -1.41 -12.47
C ARG A 180 -4.53 -2.08 -11.21
N PRO A 181 -5.10 -3.30 -11.31
CA PRO A 181 -5.64 -3.99 -10.15
C PRO A 181 -4.54 -4.60 -9.30
N VAL A 182 -4.80 -4.71 -8.00
CA VAL A 182 -4.17 -5.72 -7.16
C VAL A 182 -4.92 -7.03 -7.38
N LEU A 183 -4.30 -7.98 -8.09
CA LEU A 183 -4.95 -9.23 -8.48
C LEU A 183 -5.17 -10.14 -7.26
N SER A 184 -6.32 -10.84 -7.20
CA SER A 184 -6.63 -11.74 -6.07
C SER A 184 -5.60 -12.86 -5.88
N ARG A 185 -5.01 -13.37 -6.96
CA ARG A 185 -3.91 -14.37 -6.89
C ARG A 185 -2.68 -13.84 -6.15
N ASP A 186 -2.49 -12.53 -6.20
CA ASP A 186 -1.34 -11.83 -5.65
C ASP A 186 -1.68 -11.32 -4.24
N LEU A 187 -2.85 -10.75 -4.01
CA LEU A 187 -3.35 -10.38 -2.68
C LEU A 187 -4.88 -10.25 -2.70
N GLU A 188 -5.59 -11.24 -2.16
CA GLU A 188 -7.05 -11.20 -2.08
C GLU A 188 -7.54 -10.36 -0.90
N LEU A 189 -7.91 -9.11 -1.16
CA LEU A 189 -8.24 -8.13 -0.12
C LEU A 189 -9.39 -8.54 0.80
N LYS A 190 -10.46 -9.17 0.26
CA LYS A 190 -11.57 -9.66 1.08
C LYS A 190 -11.11 -10.75 2.06
N GLN A 191 -10.36 -11.72 1.56
CA GLN A 191 -9.85 -12.82 2.37
C GLN A 191 -8.90 -12.31 3.46
N VAL A 192 -8.07 -11.32 3.14
CA VAL A 192 -7.20 -10.65 4.13
C VAL A 192 -8.01 -10.01 5.27
N VAL A 193 -9.15 -9.36 4.97
CA VAL A 193 -10.04 -8.79 5.99
C VAL A 193 -10.73 -9.88 6.82
N ILE A 194 -11.23 -10.94 6.18
CA ILE A 194 -11.87 -12.08 6.86
C ILE A 194 -10.87 -12.75 7.82
N GLU A 195 -9.66 -13.04 7.37
CA GLU A 195 -8.62 -13.65 8.21
C GLU A 195 -8.21 -12.74 9.36
N ALA A 196 -8.14 -11.43 9.13
CA ALA A 196 -7.83 -10.46 10.16
C ALA A 196 -8.93 -10.41 11.24
N TYR A 197 -10.21 -10.47 10.83
CA TYR A 197 -11.34 -10.58 11.74
C TYR A 197 -11.25 -11.85 12.60
N GLN A 198 -10.99 -13.00 11.98
CA GLN A 198 -10.89 -14.28 12.68
C GLN A 198 -9.71 -14.32 13.67
N ARG A 199 -8.58 -13.70 13.32
CA ARG A 199 -7.33 -13.81 14.07
C ARG A 199 -7.03 -12.63 15.01
N GLY A 200 -7.89 -11.61 15.05
CA GLY A 200 -7.68 -10.43 15.88
C GLY A 200 -6.53 -9.55 15.38
N ARG A 201 -6.49 -9.29 14.07
CA ARG A 201 -5.43 -8.51 13.40
C ARG A 201 -5.96 -7.25 12.69
N LEU A 202 -7.21 -6.85 12.93
CA LEU A 202 -7.82 -5.72 12.25
C LEU A 202 -7.07 -4.41 12.54
N ILE A 203 -6.49 -4.27 13.73
CA ILE A 203 -5.64 -3.14 14.12
C ILE A 203 -4.47 -2.88 13.17
N ALA A 204 -3.96 -3.91 12.49
CA ALA A 204 -2.91 -3.78 11.48
C ALA A 204 -3.48 -3.74 10.05
N VAL A 205 -4.48 -4.57 9.76
CA VAL A 205 -5.02 -4.76 8.42
C VAL A 205 -5.90 -3.59 7.96
N LEU A 206 -6.73 -3.01 8.83
CA LEU A 206 -7.61 -1.91 8.45
C LEU A 206 -6.84 -0.63 8.09
N PRO A 207 -5.82 -0.18 8.85
CA PRO A 207 -5.01 0.98 8.44
C PRO A 207 -4.25 0.74 7.11
N PHE A 208 -3.77 -0.48 6.87
CA PHE A 208 -3.16 -0.86 5.60
C PHE A 208 -4.15 -0.74 4.45
N LEU A 209 -5.32 -1.36 4.59
CA LEU A 209 -6.36 -1.37 3.57
C LEU A 209 -6.87 0.05 3.31
N GLN A 210 -7.05 0.85 4.36
CA GLN A 210 -7.43 2.25 4.27
C GLN A 210 -6.46 3.03 3.38
N LYS A 211 -5.15 2.93 3.62
CA LYS A 211 -4.15 3.63 2.80
C LYS A 211 -4.02 3.09 1.39
N LEU A 212 -4.17 1.79 1.20
CA LEU A 212 -4.19 1.18 -0.13
C LEU A 212 -5.37 1.68 -0.97
N LEU A 213 -6.58 1.69 -0.39
CA LEU A 213 -7.81 2.09 -1.08
C LEU A 213 -7.97 3.60 -1.22
N GLU A 214 -7.31 4.41 -0.37
CA GLU A 214 -7.23 5.88 -0.55
C GLU A 214 -6.63 6.26 -1.91
N CYS A 215 -5.76 5.40 -2.47
CA CYS A 215 -5.20 5.58 -3.82
C CYS A 215 -6.23 5.36 -4.95
N CYS A 216 -7.43 4.88 -4.64
CA CYS A 216 -8.52 4.75 -5.62
C CYS A 216 -9.33 6.05 -5.80
N ARG A 217 -9.11 7.09 -4.97
CA ARG A 217 -9.95 8.30 -4.94
C ARG A 217 -10.13 8.96 -6.31
N GLU A 218 -9.03 9.06 -7.07
CA GLU A 218 -9.03 9.68 -8.40
C GLU A 218 -9.13 8.63 -9.54
N SER A 219 -9.28 7.35 -9.21
CA SER A 219 -9.32 6.29 -10.20
C SER A 219 -10.62 6.31 -11.00
N ARG A 220 -10.48 6.15 -12.31
CA ARG A 220 -11.62 6.04 -13.23
C ARG A 220 -12.20 4.62 -13.22
N VAL A 221 -11.38 3.61 -12.98
CA VAL A 221 -11.76 2.19 -13.02
C VAL A 221 -12.17 1.66 -11.65
N PHE A 222 -11.44 2.01 -10.59
CA PHE A 222 -11.62 1.48 -9.23
C PHE A 222 -12.55 2.36 -8.40
N ARG A 223 -13.79 2.49 -8.86
CA ARG A 223 -14.88 3.19 -8.16
C ARG A 223 -15.69 2.22 -7.30
N PRO A 224 -16.61 2.69 -6.44
CA PRO A 224 -17.47 1.81 -5.63
C PRO A 224 -18.27 0.79 -6.45
N THR A 225 -18.63 1.13 -7.69
CA THR A 225 -19.33 0.25 -8.64
C THR A 225 -18.45 -0.86 -9.20
N ASN A 226 -17.12 -0.78 -9.04
CA ASN A 226 -16.20 -1.81 -9.47
C ASN A 226 -16.39 -3.06 -8.61
N PRO A 227 -16.62 -4.27 -9.17
CA PRO A 227 -16.92 -5.47 -8.38
C PRO A 227 -15.85 -5.84 -7.34
N MET A 228 -14.56 -5.59 -7.64
CA MET A 228 -13.48 -5.84 -6.69
C MET A 228 -13.57 -4.90 -5.49
N ILE A 229 -13.77 -3.60 -5.75
CA ILE A 229 -13.85 -2.57 -4.71
C ILE A 229 -15.16 -2.70 -3.94
N GLY A 230 -16.29 -2.78 -4.63
CA GLY A 230 -17.62 -2.94 -4.03
C GLY A 230 -17.71 -4.17 -3.13
N GLY A 231 -17.07 -5.29 -3.52
CA GLY A 231 -16.99 -6.48 -2.67
C GLY A 231 -16.23 -6.24 -1.36
N VAL A 232 -15.14 -5.46 -1.38
CA VAL A 232 -14.40 -5.08 -0.17
C VAL A 232 -15.21 -4.09 0.66
N LEU A 233 -15.82 -3.08 0.04
CA LEU A 233 -16.66 -2.09 0.72
C LEU A 233 -17.87 -2.74 1.42
N SER A 234 -18.51 -3.71 0.79
CA SER A 234 -19.64 -4.45 1.38
C SER A 234 -19.22 -5.26 2.61
N LEU A 235 -18.02 -5.85 2.57
CA LEU A 235 -17.44 -6.56 3.71
C LEU A 235 -17.06 -5.61 4.85
N LEU A 236 -16.52 -4.43 4.53
CA LEU A 236 -16.23 -3.40 5.53
C LEU A 236 -17.50 -2.82 6.16
N ALA A 237 -18.59 -2.70 5.40
CA ALA A 237 -19.90 -2.29 5.92
C ALA A 237 -20.45 -3.32 6.91
N GLU A 238 -20.33 -4.62 6.61
CA GLU A 238 -20.67 -5.68 7.57
C GLU A 238 -19.84 -5.54 8.85
N LEU A 239 -18.51 -5.41 8.72
CA LEU A 239 -17.61 -5.29 9.86
C LEU A 239 -17.91 -4.04 10.71
N HIS A 240 -18.20 -2.90 10.09
CA HIS A 240 -18.55 -1.65 10.79
C HIS A 240 -19.85 -1.77 11.59
N SER A 241 -20.80 -2.57 11.12
CA SER A 241 -22.07 -2.81 11.81
C SER A 241 -21.95 -3.70 13.06
N LEU A 242 -20.81 -4.37 13.27
CA LEU A 242 -20.62 -5.29 14.39
C LEU A 242 -20.42 -4.53 15.71
N LYS A 243 -21.24 -4.89 16.71
CA LYS A 243 -21.17 -4.30 18.05
C LYS A 243 -19.83 -4.59 18.72
N GLY A 244 -19.31 -3.57 19.41
CA GLY A 244 -18.08 -3.68 20.20
C GLY A 244 -16.78 -3.56 19.41
N LEU A 245 -16.84 -3.28 18.09
CA LEU A 245 -15.65 -2.96 17.30
C LEU A 245 -15.01 -1.69 17.88
N LYS A 246 -13.70 -1.72 18.15
CA LYS A 246 -13.03 -0.55 18.71
C LYS A 246 -13.12 0.65 17.77
N ILE A 247 -13.28 1.84 18.37
CA ILE A 247 -13.45 3.11 17.66
C ILE A 247 -12.34 3.36 16.63
N ASN A 248 -11.09 3.03 16.95
CA ASN A 248 -9.98 3.20 16.01
C ASN A 248 -10.17 2.38 14.72
N ASN A 249 -10.68 1.15 14.84
CA ASN A 249 -10.96 0.28 13.71
C ASN A 249 -12.19 0.76 12.93
N ALA A 250 -13.26 1.15 13.62
CA ALA A 250 -14.45 1.73 12.99
C ALA A 250 -14.13 3.02 12.21
N PHE A 251 -13.34 3.93 12.80
CA PHE A 251 -12.89 5.15 12.16
C PHE A 251 -12.02 4.87 10.93
N CYS A 252 -11.14 3.86 10.98
CA CYS A 252 -10.37 3.46 9.79
C CYS A 252 -11.29 3.02 8.65
N ILE A 253 -12.38 2.30 8.95
CA ILE A 253 -13.38 1.89 7.96
C ILE A 253 -14.12 3.10 7.37
N GLU A 254 -14.53 4.06 8.21
CA GLU A 254 -15.18 5.30 7.76
C GLU A 254 -14.27 6.12 6.84
N LEU A 255 -12.96 6.16 7.11
CA LEU A 255 -12.00 6.80 6.23
C LEU A 255 -11.90 6.11 4.86
N VAL A 256 -12.14 4.79 4.78
CA VAL A 256 -12.23 4.09 3.48
C VAL A 256 -13.45 4.60 2.70
N PHE A 257 -14.63 4.59 3.32
CA PHE A 257 -15.85 5.07 2.66
C PHE A 257 -15.73 6.53 2.21
N LYS A 258 -15.15 7.39 3.06
CA LYS A 258 -14.87 8.79 2.73
C LYS A 258 -13.95 8.95 1.51
N ALA A 259 -12.97 8.07 1.33
CA ALA A 259 -12.10 8.11 0.13
C ALA A 259 -12.88 7.85 -1.17
N PHE A 260 -14.05 7.23 -1.09
CA PHE A 260 -14.96 6.99 -2.21
C PHE A 260 -16.15 7.96 -2.25
N ALA A 261 -16.16 8.98 -1.39
CA ALA A 261 -17.27 9.93 -1.24
C ALA A 261 -18.64 9.28 -0.94
N ILE A 262 -18.63 8.21 -0.15
CA ILE A 262 -19.81 7.48 0.33
C ILE A 262 -19.72 7.27 1.85
N SER A 263 -20.80 6.77 2.43
CA SER A 263 -20.89 6.31 3.83
C SER A 263 -21.07 4.79 3.90
N ALA A 264 -20.97 4.23 5.11
CA ALA A 264 -21.23 2.81 5.33
C ALA A 264 -22.69 2.43 5.05
N GLU A 265 -23.63 3.38 5.24
CA GLU A 265 -25.07 3.18 5.03
C GLU A 265 -25.45 3.09 3.55
N ASP A 266 -24.64 3.68 2.67
CA ASP A 266 -24.84 3.64 1.22
C ASP A 266 -24.50 2.28 0.60
N VAL A 267 -23.87 1.39 1.37
CA VAL A 267 -23.35 0.11 0.89
C VAL A 267 -24.09 -1.03 1.56
N LYS A 268 -24.63 -1.95 0.75
CA LYS A 268 -25.25 -3.18 1.27
C LYS A 268 -24.18 -4.05 1.95
N PRO A 269 -24.31 -4.35 3.25
CA PRO A 269 -23.39 -5.25 3.94
C PRO A 269 -23.43 -6.67 3.38
N THR A 270 -22.31 -7.39 3.52
CA THR A 270 -22.30 -8.85 3.37
C THR A 270 -22.85 -9.55 4.61
N ASP A 271 -23.01 -10.88 4.53
CA ASP A 271 -23.35 -11.77 5.65
C ASP A 271 -22.26 -12.84 5.87
N GLN A 272 -21.00 -12.49 5.61
CA GLN A 272 -19.87 -13.43 5.60
C GLN A 272 -19.19 -13.58 6.96
N LEU A 273 -19.22 -12.56 7.82
CA LEU A 273 -18.51 -12.55 9.09
C LEU A 273 -19.34 -13.12 10.24
N ARG A 274 -20.67 -12.99 10.17
CA ARG A 274 -21.61 -13.44 11.23
C ARG A 274 -21.47 -14.93 11.58
N SER A 275 -21.21 -15.78 10.59
CA SER A 275 -21.08 -17.23 10.77
C SER A 275 -19.68 -17.68 11.17
N LEU A 276 -18.71 -16.77 11.20
CA LEU A 276 -17.31 -17.09 11.45
C LEU A 276 -16.93 -16.87 12.91
N ALA A 277 -16.25 -17.86 13.48
CA ALA A 277 -15.62 -17.72 14.79
C ALA A 277 -14.47 -16.71 14.72
N ARG A 278 -14.39 -15.84 15.73
CA ARG A 278 -13.28 -14.89 15.94
C ARG A 278 -12.50 -15.26 17.20
N SER A 279 -11.19 -15.06 17.16
CA SER A 279 -10.32 -15.22 18.32
C SER A 279 -10.75 -14.25 19.41
N ARG A 280 -11.01 -14.78 20.61
CA ARG A 280 -11.46 -13.99 21.77
C ARG A 280 -10.32 -13.65 22.72
N HIS A 281 -9.31 -14.51 22.79
CA HIS A 281 -8.20 -14.35 23.72
C HIS A 281 -7.24 -13.27 23.24
N CYS A 282 -6.97 -12.27 24.09
CA CYS A 282 -6.04 -11.17 23.81
C CYS A 282 -6.32 -10.43 22.49
N ASN A 283 -7.58 -10.38 22.05
CA ASN A 283 -7.95 -9.73 20.79
C ASN A 283 -7.95 -8.20 20.97
N PRO A 284 -7.05 -7.46 20.30
CA PRO A 284 -6.96 -6.02 20.46
C PRO A 284 -8.05 -5.25 19.72
N ASP A 285 -8.89 -5.90 18.89
CA ASP A 285 -9.82 -5.25 17.98
C ASP A 285 -11.19 -4.92 18.58
N TRP A 286 -11.53 -5.55 19.71
CA TRP A 286 -12.86 -5.49 20.33
C TRP A 286 -12.81 -5.00 21.77
N GLY A 287 -13.92 -4.42 22.24
CA GLY A 287 -14.13 -4.09 23.66
C GLY A 287 -14.21 -5.35 24.54
N VAL A 288 -13.75 -5.23 25.79
CA VAL A 288 -13.61 -6.36 26.74
C VAL A 288 -14.96 -7.00 27.09
N ASP A 289 -16.03 -6.20 27.13
CA ASP A 289 -17.35 -6.61 27.63
C ASP A 289 -18.11 -7.59 26.70
N MET A 290 -17.67 -7.74 25.44
CA MET A 290 -18.39 -8.51 24.41
C MET A 290 -17.75 -9.86 24.08
N LEU A 291 -16.69 -10.26 24.79
CA LEU A 291 -16.09 -11.59 24.60
C LEU A 291 -16.98 -12.73 25.15
N ALA A 292 -17.99 -12.43 25.96
CA ALA A 292 -18.88 -13.40 26.59
C ALA A 292 -20.16 -13.72 25.79
N ASP A 293 -20.78 -12.73 25.12
CA ASP A 293 -22.17 -12.80 24.65
C ASP A 293 -22.42 -13.57 23.34
N ASP A 294 -21.41 -13.80 22.50
CA ASP A 294 -21.58 -14.59 21.27
C ASP A 294 -21.70 -16.12 21.53
N SER A 295 -21.80 -16.55 22.79
CA SER A 295 -22.00 -17.97 23.16
C SER A 295 -23.46 -18.43 23.09
N ALA A 296 -24.42 -17.50 23.00
CA ALA A 296 -25.85 -17.83 23.00
C ALA A 296 -26.43 -18.21 21.62
N SER A 297 -25.65 -18.12 20.53
CA SER A 297 -26.12 -18.39 19.17
C SER A 297 -25.82 -19.81 18.66
N SER A 298 -25.07 -20.63 19.38
CA SER A 298 -24.94 -22.06 19.03
C SER A 298 -26.10 -22.83 19.66
N ALA A 299 -27.28 -22.76 19.03
CA ALA A 299 -28.30 -23.78 19.28
C ALA A 299 -27.67 -25.15 18.99
N PRO A 300 -27.80 -26.15 19.89
CA PRO A 300 -27.39 -27.49 19.54
C PRO A 300 -28.30 -27.98 18.42
N LEU A 301 -27.72 -28.29 17.26
CA LEU A 301 -28.44 -28.97 16.20
C LEU A 301 -28.89 -30.35 16.71
N PRO A 302 -30.09 -30.83 16.29
CA PRO A 302 -30.65 -32.12 16.70
C PRO A 302 -29.79 -33.30 16.26
#